data_AF-A0A0Q0X497-F1
#
_entry.id   AF-A0A0Q0X497-F1
#
_cell.length_a   1.000
_cell.length_b   1.000
_cell.length_c   1.000
_cell.angle_alpha   90.00
_cell.angle_beta   90.00
_cell.angle_gamma   90.00
#
_symmetry.space_group_name_H-M   'P 1'
#
loop_
_entity.id
_entity.type
_entity.pdbx_description
1 polymer ?
#
loop_
_entity_poly.entity_id
_entity_poly.type
_entity_poly.pdbx_seq_one_letter_code
_entity_poly.pdbx_strand_id
1 'polypeptide(L)'
;DGHAAFRACLQAPIEHDALSSWRDLSRIVEQRMMTIYSEDAAARQLILAQHGLTEVTQADRHHDLELGKGLHALFMRHFELPALPQDVDVFALAMELGDRVYARSIQLHDSITPRMAEEGLRVVDAYLGLYLPPYLPKRTA
;
A
#
# COMPACT_ATOMS: atom_id res chain seq x y z
N ASP A 1 -0.05 16.72 -6.36
CA ASP A 1 0.95 16.18 -5.43
C ASP A 1 0.64 14.70 -5.24
N GLY A 2 1.61 13.81 -5.43
CA GLY A 2 1.41 12.37 -5.46
C GLY A 2 0.80 11.83 -4.15
N HIS A 3 1.24 12.36 -3.01
CA HIS A 3 0.70 11.98 -1.69
C HIS A 3 -0.81 12.27 -1.54
N ALA A 4 -1.32 13.32 -2.17
CA ALA A 4 -2.75 13.63 -2.14
C ALA A 4 -3.57 12.59 -2.93
N ALA A 5 -3.04 12.10 -4.06
CA ALA A 5 -3.68 11.04 -4.83
C ALA A 5 -3.76 9.73 -4.03
N PHE A 6 -2.68 9.36 -3.33
CA PHE A 6 -2.69 8.17 -2.45
C PHE A 6 -3.71 8.28 -1.32
N ARG A 7 -3.77 9.44 -0.63
CA ARG A 7 -4.78 9.67 0.41
C ARG A 7 -6.20 9.57 -0.15
N ALA A 8 -6.46 10.16 -1.31
CA ALA A 8 -7.77 10.07 -1.96
C ALA A 8 -8.12 8.62 -2.33
N CYS A 9 -7.15 7.82 -2.78
CA CYS A 9 -7.33 6.39 -3.07
C CYS A 9 -7.74 5.57 -1.84
N LEU A 10 -7.10 5.82 -0.69
CA LEU A 10 -7.44 5.15 0.57
C LEU A 10 -8.81 5.57 1.12
N GLN A 11 -9.25 6.79 0.82
CA GLN A 11 -10.55 7.33 1.21
C GLN A 11 -11.69 6.94 0.27
N ALA A 12 -11.37 6.52 -0.96
CA ALA A 12 -12.37 6.13 -1.93
C ALA A 12 -13.21 4.94 -1.40
N PRO A 13 -14.54 4.97 -1.61
CA PRO A 13 -15.45 4.02 -0.98
C PRO A 13 -15.11 2.57 -1.36
N ILE A 14 -15.22 1.66 -0.39
CA ILE A 14 -15.06 0.22 -0.60
C ILE A 14 -16.37 -0.44 -0.23
N GLU A 15 -16.87 -1.27 -1.14
CA GLU A 15 -18.07 -2.07 -0.92
C GLU A 15 -17.76 -3.15 0.12
N HIS A 16 -18.14 -2.89 1.37
CA HIS A 16 -17.83 -3.75 2.50
C HIS A 16 -18.33 -5.18 2.28
N ASP A 17 -19.54 -5.34 1.76
CA ASP A 17 -20.19 -6.64 1.61
C ASP A 17 -19.52 -7.54 0.57
N ALA A 18 -18.89 -6.94 -0.45
CA ALA A 18 -18.13 -7.66 -1.48
C ALA A 18 -16.80 -8.25 -0.95
N LEU A 19 -16.29 -7.76 0.19
CA LEU A 19 -15.05 -8.27 0.77
C LEU A 19 -15.27 -9.65 1.42
N SER A 20 -14.54 -10.67 0.97
CA SER A 20 -14.56 -12.00 1.59
C SER A 20 -13.37 -12.20 2.56
N SER A 21 -12.26 -11.52 2.30
CA SER A 21 -11.05 -11.58 3.10
C SER A 21 -10.29 -10.24 3.08
N TRP A 22 -9.36 -10.06 4.02
CA TRP A 22 -8.48 -8.89 4.01
C TRP A 22 -7.58 -8.84 2.78
N ARG A 23 -7.29 -9.99 2.15
CA ARG A 23 -6.53 -10.06 0.89
C ARG A 23 -7.30 -9.43 -0.28
N ASP A 24 -8.63 -9.46 -0.25
CA ASP A 24 -9.43 -8.77 -1.25
C ASP A 24 -9.32 -7.26 -1.08
N LEU A 25 -9.31 -6.78 0.16
CA LEU A 25 -9.07 -5.38 0.50
C LEU A 25 -7.66 -4.94 0.06
N SER A 26 -6.63 -5.73 0.39
CA SER A 26 -5.24 -5.54 -0.06
C SER A 26 -5.18 -5.37 -1.58
N ARG A 27 -5.77 -6.32 -2.33
CA ARG A 27 -5.82 -6.29 -3.79
C ARG A 27 -6.52 -5.05 -4.35
N ILE A 28 -7.64 -4.62 -3.76
CA ILE A 28 -8.36 -3.41 -4.21
C ILE A 28 -7.49 -2.17 -4.02
N VAL A 29 -6.82 -2.03 -2.87
CA VAL A 29 -5.93 -0.90 -2.61
C VAL A 29 -4.78 -0.89 -3.61
N GLU A 30 -4.11 -2.03 -3.81
CA GLU A 30 -3.00 -2.14 -4.76
C GLU A 30 -3.43 -1.81 -6.20
N GLN A 31 -4.60 -2.28 -6.64
CA GLN A 31 -5.13 -1.94 -7.96
C GLN A 31 -5.32 -0.43 -8.14
N ARG A 32 -5.84 0.26 -7.11
CA ARG A 32 -6.00 1.72 -7.15
C ARG A 32 -4.65 2.43 -7.15
N MET A 33 -3.67 1.95 -6.39
CA MET A 33 -2.30 2.47 -6.43
C MET A 33 -1.69 2.32 -7.84
N MET A 34 -1.93 1.19 -8.51
CA MET A 34 -1.45 0.98 -9.87
C MET A 34 -2.06 1.97 -10.87
N THR A 35 -3.35 2.30 -10.72
CA THR A 35 -4.00 3.34 -11.52
C THR A 35 -3.36 4.71 -11.29
N ILE A 36 -3.03 5.06 -10.04
CA ILE A 36 -2.32 6.31 -9.76
C ILE A 36 -0.96 6.33 -10.47
N TYR A 37 -0.18 5.25 -10.39
CA TYR A 37 1.13 5.19 -11.01
C TYR A 37 1.09 5.16 -12.55
N SER A 38 0.04 4.63 -13.17
CA SER A 38 -0.11 4.67 -14.62
C SER A 38 -0.51 6.06 -15.12
N GLU A 39 -1.38 6.76 -14.39
CA GLU A 39 -1.97 8.04 -14.80
C GLU A 39 -1.15 9.27 -14.38
N ASP A 40 -0.40 9.19 -13.27
CA ASP A 40 0.32 10.33 -12.70
C ASP A 40 1.85 10.16 -12.82
N ALA A 41 2.45 10.95 -13.72
CA ALA A 41 3.90 11.01 -13.88
C ALA A 41 4.61 11.55 -12.63
N ALA A 42 3.97 12.44 -11.85
CA ALA A 42 4.51 12.94 -10.59
C ALA A 42 4.51 11.84 -9.52
N ALA A 43 3.50 10.96 -9.50
CA ALA A 43 3.50 9.79 -8.60
C ALA A 43 4.63 8.82 -8.93
N ARG A 44 4.93 8.58 -10.22
CA ARG A 44 6.10 7.77 -10.62
C ARG A 44 7.42 8.40 -10.19
N GLN A 45 7.57 9.71 -10.38
CA GLN A 45 8.75 10.44 -9.92
C GLN A 45 8.89 10.42 -8.40
N LEU A 46 7.77 10.43 -7.66
CA LEU A 46 7.76 10.33 -6.21
C LEU A 46 8.30 8.97 -5.74
N ILE A 47 7.81 7.84 -6.27
CA ILE A 47 8.38 6.52 -5.91
C ILE A 47 9.89 6.51 -6.21
N LEU A 48 10.28 6.95 -7.40
CA LEU A 48 11.67 6.92 -7.84
C LEU A 48 12.57 7.82 -6.98
N ALA A 49 12.07 8.96 -6.52
CA ALA A 49 12.79 9.87 -5.64
C ALA A 49 12.91 9.31 -4.22
N GLN A 50 11.82 8.79 -3.65
CA GLN A 50 11.78 8.21 -2.30
C GLN A 50 12.59 6.90 -2.20
N HIS A 51 12.70 6.15 -3.29
CA HIS A 51 13.40 4.86 -3.34
C HIS A 51 14.68 4.88 -4.17
N GLY A 52 15.12 6.08 -4.58
CA GLY A 52 16.47 6.32 -5.10
C GLY A 52 17.48 6.32 -3.96
N LEU A 53 18.75 6.06 -4.26
CA LEU A 53 19.87 6.09 -3.29
C LEU A 53 20.17 7.50 -2.70
N THR A 54 19.23 8.44 -2.84
CA THR A 54 19.39 9.85 -2.46
C THR A 54 18.54 10.11 -1.22
N GLU A 55 19.08 10.90 -0.29
CA GLU A 55 18.57 11.11 1.07
C GLU A 55 17.03 11.23 1.14
N VAL A 56 16.38 10.21 1.72
CA VAL A 56 14.95 10.28 2.09
C VAL A 56 14.80 11.46 3.05
N THR A 57 14.06 12.49 2.65
CA THR A 57 13.89 13.66 3.50
C THR A 57 12.97 13.34 4.68
N GLN A 58 13.10 14.04 5.80
CA GLN A 58 12.20 13.83 6.96
C GLN A 58 10.72 14.06 6.61
N ALA A 59 10.44 14.92 5.63
CA ALA A 59 9.09 15.17 5.15
C ALA A 59 8.50 13.93 4.47
N ASP A 60 9.29 13.20 3.68
CA ASP A 60 8.84 11.99 2.98
C ASP A 60 8.44 10.90 3.99
N ARG A 61 9.28 10.68 5.02
CA ARG A 61 8.97 9.72 6.09
C ARG A 61 7.67 10.04 6.83
N HIS A 62 7.39 11.33 7.06
CA HIS A 62 6.15 11.72 7.71
C HIS A 62 4.92 11.36 6.85
N HIS A 63 5.00 11.58 5.54
CA HIS A 63 3.92 11.24 4.63
C HIS A 63 3.70 9.73 4.51
N ASP A 64 4.78 8.95 4.46
CA ASP A 64 4.70 7.49 4.38
C ASP A 64 4.07 6.90 5.65
N LEU A 65 4.39 7.46 6.82
CA LEU A 65 3.73 7.11 8.09
C LEU A 65 2.24 7.44 8.07
N GLU A 66 1.84 8.60 7.54
CA GLU A 66 0.42 8.97 7.44
C GLU A 66 -0.33 8.06 6.46
N LEU A 67 0.30 7.64 5.35
CA LEU A 67 -0.27 6.66 4.43
C LEU A 67 -0.42 5.29 5.09
N GLY A 68 0.60 4.82 5.81
CA GLY A 68 0.54 3.57 6.58
C GLY A 68 -0.57 3.58 7.65
N LYS A 69 -0.75 4.70 8.37
CA LYS A 69 -1.88 4.89 9.30
C LYS A 69 -3.22 4.87 8.57
N GLY A 70 -3.32 5.50 7.40
CA GLY A 70 -4.52 5.48 6.57
C GLY A 70 -4.89 4.06 6.13
N LEU A 71 -3.91 3.28 5.67
CA LEU A 71 -4.09 1.89 5.30
C LEU A 71 -4.50 1.03 6.50
N HIS A 72 -3.86 1.23 7.65
CA HIS A 72 -4.23 0.56 8.90
C HIS A 72 -5.68 0.85 9.29
N ALA A 73 -6.08 2.14 9.29
CA ALA A 73 -7.44 2.55 9.60
C ALA A 73 -8.47 1.96 8.63
N LEU A 74 -8.12 1.85 7.35
CA LEU A 74 -8.96 1.22 6.34
C LEU A 74 -9.17 -0.27 6.65
N PHE A 75 -8.11 -1.01 6.98
CA PHE A 75 -8.21 -2.40 7.39
C PHE A 75 -9.04 -2.57 8.67
N MET A 76 -8.79 -1.73 9.68
CA MET A 76 -9.56 -1.72 10.92
C MET A 76 -11.04 -1.42 10.72
N ARG A 77 -11.42 -0.67 9.67
CA ARG A 77 -12.83 -0.38 9.38
C ARG A 77 -13.58 -1.62 8.91
N HIS A 78 -12.95 -2.47 8.11
CA HIS A 78 -13.61 -3.63 7.50
C HIS A 78 -13.42 -4.92 8.30
N PHE A 79 -12.34 -5.04 9.06
CA PHE A 79 -11.96 -6.27 9.75
C PHE A 79 -11.58 -6.03 11.22
N GLU A 80 -11.75 -7.06 12.04
CA GLU A 80 -11.24 -7.11 13.40
C GLU A 80 -9.76 -7.50 13.38
N LEU A 81 -8.87 -6.53 13.52
CA LEU A 81 -7.42 -6.79 13.49
C LEU A 81 -6.93 -7.36 14.83
N PRO A 82 -5.92 -8.26 14.80
CA PRO A 82 -5.23 -8.70 16.01
C PRO A 82 -4.43 -7.54 16.62
N ALA A 83 -3.93 -7.74 17.84
CA ALA A 83 -2.98 -6.82 18.44
C ALA A 83 -1.68 -6.81 17.61
N LEU A 84 -1.37 -5.67 17.00
CA LEU A 84 -0.14 -5.47 16.24
C LEU A 84 0.98 -4.95 17.16
N PRO A 85 2.26 -5.17 16.80
CA PRO A 85 3.40 -4.56 17.51
C PRO A 85 3.27 -3.03 17.54
N GLN A 86 3.72 -2.41 18.63
CA GLN A 86 3.67 -0.95 18.82
C GLN A 86 4.98 -0.26 18.43
N ASP A 87 6.06 -1.03 18.31
CA ASP A 87 7.40 -0.58 17.96
C ASP A 87 7.66 -0.57 16.44
N VAL A 88 6.71 -1.06 15.65
CA VAL A 88 6.82 -1.19 14.20
C VAL A 88 5.51 -0.81 13.52
N ASP A 89 5.57 0.14 12.59
CA ASP A 89 4.45 0.49 11.71
C ASP A 89 4.29 -0.55 10.57
N VAL A 90 3.64 -1.68 10.90
CA VAL A 90 3.48 -2.83 9.98
C VAL A 90 2.91 -2.42 8.62
N PHE A 91 1.89 -1.55 8.58
CA PHE A 91 1.28 -1.14 7.31
C PHE A 91 2.16 -0.21 6.49
N ALA A 92 2.93 0.68 7.13
CA ALA A 92 3.89 1.53 6.42
C ALA A 92 5.00 0.68 5.79
N LEU A 93 5.56 -0.29 6.54
CA LEU A 93 6.56 -1.21 6.02
C LEU A 93 6.03 -2.08 4.88
N ALA A 94 4.79 -2.55 4.96
CA ALA A 94 4.18 -3.29 3.87
C ALA A 94 4.16 -2.48 2.57
N MET A 95 3.74 -1.22 2.64
CA MET A 95 3.73 -0.30 1.50
C MET A 95 5.15 -0.05 0.95
N GLU A 96 6.11 0.27 1.82
CA GLU A 96 7.50 0.49 1.40
C GLU A 96 8.10 -0.73 0.67
N LEU A 97 7.76 -1.94 1.12
CA LEU A 97 8.22 -3.17 0.48
C LEU A 97 7.61 -3.35 -0.91
N GLY A 98 6.33 -3.04 -1.09
CA GLY A 98 5.65 -3.05 -2.40
C GLY A 98 6.23 -2.00 -3.34
N ASP A 99 6.39 -0.77 -2.86
CA ASP A 99 6.91 0.35 -3.64
C ASP A 99 8.33 0.11 -4.15
N ARG A 100 9.18 -0.63 -3.39
CA ARG A 100 10.50 -1.05 -3.88
C ARG A 100 10.43 -1.95 -5.11
N VAL A 101 9.42 -2.82 -5.21
CA VAL A 101 9.20 -3.65 -6.40
C VAL A 101 8.78 -2.77 -7.57
N TYR A 102 7.89 -1.80 -7.34
CA TYR A 102 7.43 -0.87 -8.37
C TYR A 102 8.54 0.06 -8.86
N ALA A 103 9.33 0.63 -7.94
CA ALA A 103 10.52 1.42 -8.24
C ALA A 103 11.46 0.65 -9.15
N ARG A 104 11.75 -0.62 -8.80
CA ARG A 104 12.61 -1.49 -9.61
C ARG A 104 12.04 -1.73 -11.00
N SER A 105 10.73 -1.91 -11.13
CA SER A 105 10.10 -2.08 -12.45
C SER A 105 10.26 -0.82 -13.29
N ILE A 106 10.00 0.35 -12.72
CA ILE A 106 10.12 1.62 -13.43
C ILE A 106 11.57 1.86 -13.85
N GLN A 107 12.55 1.57 -12.99
CA GLN A 107 13.98 1.69 -13.34
C GLN A 107 14.41 0.76 -14.49
N LEU A 108 13.80 -0.43 -14.61
CA LEU A 108 14.17 -1.42 -15.63
C LEU A 108 13.36 -1.32 -16.93
N HIS A 109 12.13 -0.81 -16.85
CA HIS A 109 11.13 -0.90 -17.91
C HIS A 109 10.40 0.42 -18.19
N ASP A 110 10.80 1.52 -17.55
CA ASP A 110 10.14 2.84 -17.56
C ASP A 110 8.64 2.80 -17.18
N SER A 111 8.20 1.69 -16.61
CA SER A 111 6.80 1.39 -16.29
C SER A 111 6.71 0.27 -15.26
N ILE A 112 5.59 0.20 -14.54
CA ILE A 112 5.25 -0.96 -13.73
C ILE A 112 4.66 -2.01 -14.66
N THR A 113 5.42 -3.09 -14.93
CA THR A 113 4.92 -4.18 -15.78
C THR A 113 3.85 -4.98 -15.04
N PRO A 114 2.91 -5.65 -15.74
CA PRO A 114 1.91 -6.50 -15.09
C PRO A 114 2.54 -7.55 -14.16
N ARG A 115 3.68 -8.13 -14.57
CA ARG A 115 4.37 -9.11 -13.74
C ARG A 115 4.95 -8.50 -12.46
N MET A 116 5.53 -7.30 -12.54
CA MET A 116 6.04 -6.60 -11.35
C MET A 116 4.92 -6.09 -10.46
N ALA A 117 3.76 -5.74 -11.02
CA ALA A 117 2.56 -5.43 -10.26
C ALA A 117 2.11 -6.63 -9.40
N GLU A 118 2.08 -7.83 -9.99
CA GLU A 118 1.81 -9.08 -9.27
C GLU A 118 2.83 -9.35 -8.16
N GLU A 119 4.13 -9.15 -8.42
CA GLU A 119 5.16 -9.35 -7.39
C GLU A 119 5.05 -8.35 -6.25
N GLY A 120 4.71 -7.08 -6.52
CA GLY A 120 4.47 -6.09 -5.47
C GLY A 120 3.34 -6.52 -4.54
N LEU A 121 2.21 -6.96 -5.11
CA LEU A 121 1.09 -7.50 -4.32
C LEU A 121 1.53 -8.74 -3.51
N ARG A 122 2.31 -9.65 -4.11
CA ARG A 122 2.79 -10.85 -3.40
C ARG A 122 3.66 -10.50 -2.20
N VAL A 123 4.50 -9.47 -2.31
CA VAL A 123 5.35 -8.99 -1.22
C VAL A 123 4.50 -8.41 -0.09
N VAL A 124 3.53 -7.54 -0.42
CA VAL A 124 2.61 -6.92 0.54
C VAL A 124 1.79 -7.99 1.27
N ASP A 125 1.14 -8.89 0.51
CA ASP A 125 0.32 -9.97 1.07
C ASP A 125 1.13 -10.94 1.94
N ALA A 126 2.36 -11.28 1.53
CA ALA A 126 3.22 -12.17 2.30
C ALA A 126 3.66 -11.53 3.62
N TYR A 127 4.06 -10.27 3.60
CA TYR A 127 4.50 -9.54 4.80
C TYR A 127 3.34 -9.31 5.76
N LEU A 128 2.20 -8.80 5.28
CA LEU A 128 1.01 -8.63 6.11
C LEU A 128 0.51 -9.98 6.67
N GLY A 129 0.63 -11.06 5.91
CA GLY A 129 0.28 -12.41 6.35
C GLY A 129 1.11 -12.93 7.55
N LEU A 130 2.24 -12.30 7.90
CA LEU A 130 2.99 -12.60 9.12
C LEU A 130 2.29 -12.06 10.39
N TYR A 131 1.45 -11.04 10.23
CA TYR A 131 0.75 -10.37 11.33
C TYR A 131 -0.77 -10.57 11.29
N LEU A 132 -1.33 -10.74 10.10
CA LEU A 132 -2.75 -10.92 9.87
C LEU A 132 -3.05 -12.41 9.57
N PRO A 133 -3.82 -13.10 10.43
CA PRO A 133 -4.22 -14.48 10.13
C PRO A 133 -4.99 -14.57 8.81
N PRO A 134 -5.01 -15.75 8.15
CA PRO A 134 -5.69 -15.93 6.86
C PRO A 134 -7.18 -15.57 6.88
N TYR A 135 -7.83 -15.70 8.04
CA TYR A 135 -9.21 -15.32 8.28
C TYR A 135 -9.27 -14.25 9.37
N LEU A 136 -9.88 -13.12 9.03
CA LEU A 136 -10.21 -12.06 9.98
C LEU A 136 -11.72 -11.89 10.01
N PRO A 137 -12.35 -11.79 11.20
CA PRO A 137 -13.76 -11.46 11.30
C PRO A 137 -14.04 -10.12 10.61
N LYS A 138 -15.09 -10.07 9.78
CA LYS A 138 -15.60 -8.81 9.23
C LYS A 138 -16.32 -8.04 10.32
N ARG A 139 -16.09 -6.74 10.39
CA ARG A 139 -16.90 -5.83 11.22
C ARG A 139 -18.28 -5.64 10.59
N THR A 140 -19.24 -5.20 11.38
CA THR A 140 -20.52 -4.70 10.84
C THR A 140 -20.27 -3.39 10.09
N ALA A 141 -20.85 -3.27 8.90
CA ALA A 141 -20.67 -2.14 7.97
C ALA A 141 -21.19 -0.81 8.52
#